data_AF-A0A923ZYC8-F1
#
_entry.id   AF-A0A923ZYC8-F1
#
_cell.length_a   1.000
_cell.length_b   1.000
_cell.length_c   1.000
_cell.angle_alpha   90.00
_cell.angle_beta   90.00
_cell.angle_gamma   90.00
#
_symmetry.space_group_name_H-M   'P 1'
#
loop_
_entity.id
_entity.type
_entity.pdbx_description
1 polymer ?
#
loop_
_entity_poly.entity_id
_entity_poly.type
_entity_poly.pdbx_seq_one_letter_code
_entity_poly.pdbx_strand_id
1 'polypeptide(L)' 'MKTNNLNLSDDQIKILQAMKKVRANLIAFKKRMGTDLVTMQGDKIVFIKAADL' A
#
# COMPACT_ATOMS: atom_id res chain seq x y z
N MET A 1 19.34 -12.57 13.84
CA MET A 1 18.45 -11.61 13.15
C MET A 1 18.38 -10.35 13.99
N LYS A 2 18.83 -9.20 13.50
CA LYS A 2 18.68 -7.92 14.21
C LYS A 2 17.32 -7.32 13.82
N THR A 3 16.36 -7.33 14.73
CA THR A 3 15.14 -6.54 14.61
C THR A 3 15.52 -5.08 14.86
N ASN A 4 15.66 -4.28 13.80
CA ASN A 4 15.78 -2.84 13.93
C ASN A 4 14.42 -2.30 14.39
N ASN A 5 14.25 -2.09 15.70
CA ASN A 5 13.19 -1.24 16.21
C ASN A 5 13.53 0.20 15.78
N LEU A 6 12.96 0.62 14.66
CA LEU A 6 12.98 2.02 14.23
C LEU A 6 12.16 2.80 15.27
N ASN A 7 12.83 3.58 16.12
CA ASN A 7 12.17 4.61 16.91
C ASN A 7 11.73 5.73 15.95
N LEU A 8 10.52 5.59 15.42
CA LEU A 8 9.89 6.59 14.56
C LEU A 8 9.40 7.77 15.40
N SER A 9 9.50 8.97 14.86
CA SER A 9 8.83 10.14 15.45
C SER A 9 7.31 10.04 15.27
N ASP A 10 6.56 10.78 16.11
CA ASP A 10 5.10 10.84 16.01
C ASP A 10 4.62 11.26 14.62
N ASP A 11 5.34 12.17 13.97
CA ASP A 11 4.99 12.62 12.62
C ASP A 11 5.27 11.55 11.56
N GLN A 12 6.34 10.77 11.70
CA GLN A 12 6.60 9.63 10.83
C GLN A 12 5.50 8.57 10.98
N ILE A 13 5.00 8.33 12.20
CA ILE A 13 3.87 7.42 12.44
C ILE A 13 2.60 7.93 11.75
N LYS A 14 2.27 9.22 11.87
CA LYS A 14 1.10 9.82 11.21
C LYS A 14 1.19 9.72 9.69
N ILE A 15 2.36 9.97 9.11
CA ILE A 15 2.60 9.82 7.67
C ILE A 15 2.34 8.38 7.24
N LEU A 16 2.89 7.39 7.95
CA LEU A 16 2.67 5.98 7.64
C LEU A 16 1.18 5.58 7.73
N GLN A 17 0.46 6.10 8.73
CA GLN A 17 -0.98 5.88 8.85
C GLN A 17 -1.76 6.50 7.69
N ALA A 18 -1.42 7.72 7.29
CA ALA A 18 -2.02 8.39 6.14
C ALA A 18 -1.78 7.59 4.85
N MET A 19 -0.54 7.12 4.62
CA MET A 19 -0.20 6.29 3.46
C MET A 19 -1.00 4.97 3.44
N LYS A 20 -1.16 4.31 4.60
CA LYS A 20 -2.00 3.10 4.71
C LYS A 20 -3.45 3.38 4.32
N LYS A 21 -4.01 4.51 4.78
CA LYS A 21 -5.38 4.92 4.45
C LYS A 21 -5.55 5.22 2.95
N VAL A 22 -4.59 5.94 2.35
CA VAL A 22 -4.59 6.20 0.90
C VAL A 22 -4.55 4.91 0.10
N ARG A 23 -3.70 3.94 0.50
CA ARG A 23 -3.62 2.63 -0.15
C ARG A 23 -4.95 1.87 -0.08
N ALA A 24 -5.61 1.86 1.08
CA ALA A 24 -6.92 1.22 1.24
C ALA A 24 -7.98 1.86 0.34
N ASN A 25 -8.02 3.19 0.28
CA ASN A 25 -8.95 3.92 -0.58
C ASN A 25 -8.73 3.64 -2.07
N LEU A 26 -7.46 3.55 -2.50
CA LEU A 26 -7.11 3.19 -3.88
C LEU A 26 -7.62 1.79 -4.24
N ILE A 27 -7.43 0.81 -3.35
CA ILE A 27 -7.94 -0.56 -3.56
C ILE A 27 -9.46 -0.54 -3.68
N ALA A 28 -10.16 0.12 -2.76
CA ALA A 28 -11.63 0.22 -2.80
C ALA A 28 -12.14 0.88 -4.09
N PHE A 29 -11.48 1.95 -4.55
CA PHE A 29 -11.81 2.61 -5.82
C PHE A 29 -11.61 1.65 -7.01
N LYS A 30 -10.48 0.93 -7.06
CA LYS A 30 -10.17 -0.03 -8.14
C LYS A 30 -11.17 -1.18 -8.21
N LYS A 31 -11.58 -1.73 -7.05
CA LYS A 31 -12.66 -2.71 -6.96
C LYS A 31 -13.98 -2.18 -7.52
N ARG A 32 -14.38 -0.97 -7.10
CA ARG A 32 -15.63 -0.34 -7.58
C ARG A 32 -15.63 -0.14 -9.09
N MET A 33 -14.47 0.21 -9.66
CA MET A 33 -14.31 0.40 -11.10
C MET A 33 -14.09 -0.92 -11.87
N GLY A 34 -13.90 -2.05 -11.18
CA GLY A 34 -13.58 -3.33 -11.81
C GLY A 34 -12.27 -3.30 -12.60
N THR A 35 -11.28 -2.50 -12.15
CA THR A 35 -10.01 -2.32 -12.87
C THR A 35 -8.84 -2.93 -12.12
N ASP A 36 -7.88 -3.49 -12.87
CA ASP A 36 -6.63 -4.03 -12.34
C ASP A 36 -5.82 -2.95 -11.59
N LEU A 37 -5.09 -3.40 -10.56
CA LEU A 37 -4.12 -2.59 -9.84
C LEU A 37 -2.71 -3.01 -10.26
N VAL A 38 -1.94 -2.05 -10.78
CA VAL A 38 -0.54 -2.25 -11.12
C VAL A 38 0.30 -1.54 -10.07
N THR A 39 1.22 -2.25 -9.44
CA THR A 39 2.10 -1.73 -8.39
C THR A 39 3.53 -2.17 -8.62
N MET A 40 4.48 -1.36 -8.17
CA MET A 40 5.89 -1.76 -8.10
C MET A 40 6.17 -2.44 -6.76
N GLN A 41 6.86 -3.57 -6.79
CA GLN A 41 7.43 -4.23 -5.61
C GLN A 41 8.93 -4.41 -5.82
N GLY A 42 9.71 -3.47 -5.27
CA GLY A 42 11.12 -3.32 -5.65
C GLY A 42 11.22 -3.01 -7.15
N ASP A 43 12.01 -3.80 -7.88
CA ASP A 43 12.21 -3.63 -9.32
C ASP A 43 11.20 -4.41 -10.19
N LYS A 44 10.18 -5.02 -9.56
CA LYS A 44 9.18 -5.83 -10.26
C LYS A 44 7.85 -5.10 -10.36
N ILE A 45 7.27 -5.12 -11.55
CA ILE A 45 5.88 -4.73 -11.77
C ILE A 45 4.99 -5.92 -11.38
N VAL A 46 4.03 -5.68 -10.49
CA VAL A 46 3.03 -6.65 -10.05
C VAL A 46 1.66 -6.19 -10.51
N PHE A 47 0.94 -7.08 -11.17
CA PHE A 47 -0.44 -6.89 -11.60
C PHE A 47 -1.34 -7.66 -10.65
N ILE A 48 -2.29 -6.96 -10.03
CA ILE A 48 -3.33 -7.56 -9.20
C ILE A 48 -4.62 -7.42 -9.99
N LYS A 49 -5.21 -8.56 -10.38
CA LYS A 49 -6.44 -8.57 -11.16
C LYS A 49 -7.59 -8.03 -10.34
N ALA A 50 -8.52 -7.34 -11.00
CA ALA A 50 -9.71 -6.82 -10.33
C ALA A 50 -10.50 -7.91 -9.57
N ALA A 51 -10.49 -9.14 -10.08
CA ALA A 51 -11.13 -10.30 -9.44
C ALA A 51 -10.43 -10.75 -8.14
N ASP A 52 -9.14 -10.43 -7.98
CA ASP A 52 -8.32 -10.81 -6.83
C ASP A 52 -8.18 -9.67 -5.79
N LEU A 53 -8.72 -8.48 -6.11
CA LEU A 53 -8.72 -7.33 -5.20
C LEU A 53 -9.76 -7.51 -4.12
#